data_AF-A0A1Q7BR05-F1
#
_entry.id   AF-A0A1Q7BR05-F1
#
_cell.length_a   1.000
_cell.length_b   1.000
_cell.length_c   1.000
_cell.angle_alpha   90.00
_cell.angle_beta   90.00
_cell.angle_gamma   90.00
#
_symmetry.space_group_name_H-M   'P 1'
#
loop_
_entity.id
_entity.type
_entity.pdbx_description
1 polymer ?
#
loop_
_entity_poly.entity_id
_entity_poly.type
_entity_poly.pdbx_seq_one_letter_code
_entity_poly.pdbx_strand_id
1 'polypeptide(L)' 'MGQKETELISAGMNRIMIYGPKNDGTYIIEFKMAAGEALAISVPAGETRVLKYFQERMPYGLFVPDVP' A
#
# COMPACT_ATOMS: atom_id res chain seq x y z
N MET A 1 -23.29 5.73 5.46
CA MET A 1 -21.82 5.63 5.57
C MET A 1 -21.28 7.03 5.35
N GLY A 2 -20.82 7.69 6.41
CA GLY A 2 -20.49 9.13 6.38
C GLY A 2 -19.02 9.36 6.02
N GLN A 3 -18.72 10.48 5.36
CA GLN A 3 -17.34 10.90 5.01
C GLN A 3 -16.39 10.88 6.22
N LYS A 4 -16.91 11.10 7.43
CA LYS A 4 -16.17 11.08 8.69
C LYS A 4 -15.68 9.69 9.12
N GLU A 5 -16.35 8.62 8.68
CA GLU A 5 -15.96 7.23 8.94
C GLU A 5 -14.86 6.78 7.97
N THR A 6 -14.90 7.29 6.73
CA THR A 6 -13.83 7.13 5.73
C THR A 6 -12.53 7.87 6.13
N GLU A 7 -12.65 9.02 6.80
CA GLU A 7 -11.49 9.76 7.34
C GLU A 7 -10.84 9.06 8.55
N LEU A 8 -11.62 8.39 9.40
CA LEU A 8 -11.10 7.65 10.56
C LEU A 8 -10.24 6.44 10.16
N ILE A 9 -10.56 5.77 9.05
CA ILE A 9 -9.70 4.71 8.49
C ILE A 9 -8.36 5.31 8.04
N SER A 10 -8.32 6.60 7.67
CA SER A 10 -7.16 7.30 7.09
C SER A 10 -6.09 7.78 8.06
N ALA A 11 -6.44 8.02 9.33
CA ALA A 11 -5.61 8.85 10.19
C ALA A 11 -4.61 8.10 11.09
N GLY A 12 -4.60 6.76 11.15
CA GLY A 12 -3.76 6.04 12.12
C GLY A 12 -3.43 4.57 11.84
N MET A 13 -3.61 4.10 10.61
CA MET A 13 -3.35 2.68 10.30
C MET A 13 -2.00 2.51 9.61
N ASN A 14 -1.21 1.54 10.06
CA ASN A 14 -0.09 0.99 9.28
C ASN A 14 -0.62 0.64 7.88
N ARG A 15 0.02 1.16 6.83
CA ARG A 15 -0.51 1.05 5.46
C ARG A 15 0.59 0.67 4.49
N ILE A 16 0.32 -0.36 3.71
CA ILE A 16 1.11 -0.70 2.53
C ILE A 16 0.38 -0.14 1.31
N MET A 17 0.97 0.85 0.67
CA MET A 17 0.45 1.48 -0.56
C MET A 17 1.22 0.95 -1.75
N ILE A 18 0.51 0.48 -2.79
CA ILE A 18 1.11 -0.01 -4.04
C ILE A 18 0.80 0.99 -5.15
N TYR A 19 1.83 1.66 -5.65
CA TYR A 19 1.75 2.63 -6.74
C TYR A 19 2.30 2.04 -8.03
N GLY A 20 1.59 2.27 -9.14
CA GLY A 20 2.01 1.87 -10.48
C GLY A 20 0.97 1.03 -11.22
N PRO A 21 1.35 0.48 -12.40
CA PRO A 21 2.69 0.58 -12.98
C PRO A 21 3.00 2.01 -13.44
N LYS A 22 4.26 2.43 -13.30
CA LYS A 22 4.82 3.61 -14.00
C LYS A 22 5.01 3.27 -15.49
N ASN A 23 5.39 4.27 -16.30
CA ASN A 23 5.56 4.11 -17.75
C ASN A 23 6.60 3.03 -18.14
N ASP A 24 7.61 2.82 -17.29
CA ASP A 24 8.65 1.78 -17.45
C ASP A 24 8.23 0.41 -16.88
N GLY A 25 7.00 0.29 -16.37
CA GLY A 25 6.46 -0.91 -15.72
C GLY A 25 6.88 -1.07 -14.25
N THR A 26 7.66 -0.14 -13.69
CA THR A 26 8.09 -0.16 -12.29
C THR A 26 6.92 0.14 -11.35
N TYR A 27 6.91 -0.51 -10.19
CA TYR A 27 5.99 -0.22 -9.09
C TYR A 27 6.75 0.33 -7.90
N ILE A 28 6.07 1.13 -7.08
CA ILE A 28 6.57 1.55 -5.77
C ILE A 28 5.66 0.97 -4.70
N ILE A 29 6.25 0.35 -3.68
CA ILE A 29 5.54 -0.07 -2.48
C ILE A 29 5.99 0.83 -1.35
N GLU A 30 5.05 1.56 -0.76
CA GLU A 30 5.29 2.41 0.41
C GLU A 30 4.70 1.75 1.66
N PHE A 31 5.51 1.65 2.71
CA PHE A 31 5.16 1.15 4.02
C PHE A 31 5.10 2.34 4.97
N LYS A 32 3.90 2.69 5.43
CA LYS A 32 3.69 3.72 6.44
C LYS A 32 3.51 3.07 7.81
N MET A 33 4.36 3.44 8.76
CA MET A 33 4.30 3.00 10.15
C MET A 33 3.46 3.96 11.00
N ALA A 34 2.91 3.48 12.10
CA ALA A 34 2.04 4.25 13.00
C ALA A 34 2.70 5.53 13.55
N ALA A 35 4.03 5.54 13.69
CA ALA A 35 4.81 6.71 14.11
C ALA A 35 4.97 7.80 13.03
N GLY A 36 4.40 7.59 11.84
CA GLY A 36 4.49 8.54 10.72
C GLY A 36 5.74 8.36 9.85
N GLU A 37 6.64 7.46 10.21
CA GLU A 37 7.74 7.04 9.34
C GLU A 37 7.22 6.26 8.12
N ALA A 38 7.86 6.50 6.98
CA ALA A 38 7.54 5.81 5.74
C ALA A 38 8.81 5.28 5.07
N LEU A 39 8.76 4.04 4.60
CA LEU A 39 9.79 3.43 3.77
C LEU A 39 9.19 3.08 2.41
N ALA A 40 9.91 3.35 1.32
CA ALA A 40 9.48 2.98 -0.02
C ALA A 40 10.50 2.06 -0.69
N ILE A 41 10.01 1.02 -1.36
CA ILE A 41 10.83 0.15 -2.22
C ILE A 41 10.34 0.24 -3.67
N SER A 42 11.28 0.18 -4.59
CA SER A 42 11.00 0.14 -6.03
C SER A 42 11.07 -1.30 -6.53
N VAL A 43 10.02 -1.76 -7.19
CA VAL A 43 9.93 -3.10 -7.76
C VAL A 43 9.98 -3.01 -9.29
N PRO A 44 11.01 -3.57 -9.95
CA PRO A 44 11.16 -3.49 -11.39
C PRO A 44 10.09 -4.32 -12.10
N ALA A 45 9.75 -3.97 -13.34
CA ALA A 45 8.64 -4.54 -14.11
C ALA A 45 8.57 -6.08 -14.12
N GLY A 46 9.73 -6.75 -14.14
CA GLY A 46 9.84 -8.22 -14.17
C GLY A 46 9.37 -8.93 -12.89
N GLU A 47 9.20 -8.22 -11.78
CA GLU A 47 8.92 -8.80 -10.45
C GLU A 47 7.54 -8.39 -9.91
N THR A 48 6.64 -7.90 -10.78
CA THR A 48 5.42 -7.18 -10.37
C THR A 48 4.17 -8.04 -10.28
N ARG A 49 4.26 -9.34 -10.55
CA ARG A 49 3.08 -10.23 -10.68
C ARG A 49 2.19 -10.23 -9.44
N VAL A 50 2.81 -10.28 -8.26
CA VAL A 50 2.08 -10.27 -6.97
C VAL A 50 1.39 -8.92 -6.71
N LEU A 51 1.98 -7.81 -7.17
CA LEU A 51 1.43 -6.46 -6.99
C LEU A 51 0.17 -6.25 -7.84
N LYS A 52 0.18 -6.76 -9.07
CA LYS A 52 -1.01 -6.77 -9.94
C LYS A 52 -2.14 -7.56 -9.31
N TYR A 53 -1.86 -8.74 -8.77
CA TYR A 53 -2.84 -9.56 -8.07
C TYR A 53 -3.49 -8.80 -6.91
N PHE A 54 -2.69 -8.11 -6.09
CA PHE A 54 -3.20 -7.31 -4.98
C PHE A 54 -4.03 -6.11 -5.44
N GLN A 55 -3.62 -5.39 -6.48
CA GLN A 55 -4.45 -4.30 -7.02
C GLN A 55 -5.79 -4.79 -7.58
N GLU A 56 -5.82 -5.93 -8.25
CA GLU A 56 -7.03 -6.50 -8.84
C GLU A 56 -7.99 -7.09 -7.79
N ARG A 57 -7.46 -7.69 -6.71
CA ARG A 57 -8.24 -8.50 -5.76
C ARG A 57 -8.39 -7.87 -4.38
N MET A 58 -7.51 -6.95 -4.02
CA MET A 58 -7.44 -6.30 -2.71
C MET A 58 -7.29 -4.77 -2.87
N PRO A 59 -8.33 -4.08 -3.38
CA PRO A 59 -8.26 -2.64 -3.67
C PRO A 59 -8.11 -1.77 -2.41
N TYR A 60 -8.42 -2.32 -1.24
CA TYR A 60 -8.25 -1.65 0.06
C TYR A 60 -6.87 -1.89 0.69
N GLY A 61 -5.97 -2.61 0.00
CA GLY A 61 -4.59 -2.83 0.40
C GLY A 61 -4.36 -4.02 1.33
N LEU A 62 -3.13 -4.12 1.83
CA LEU A 62 -2.69 -5.14 2.77
C LEU A 62 -2.64 -4.56 4.18
N PHE A 63 -3.19 -5.29 5.15
CA PHE A 63 -3.02 -5.00 6.57
C PHE A 63 -1.95 -5.93 7.14
N VAL A 64 -0.92 -5.36 7.75
CA VAL A 64 0.13 -6.11 8.45
C VAL A 64 -0.05 -5.87 9.94
N PRO A 65 -0.38 -6.91 10.74
CA PRO A 65 -0.42 -6.78 12.19
C PRO A 65 1.00 -6.57 12.75
N ASP A 66 1.10 -5.83 13.86
CA ASP A 66 2.37 -5.70 14.57
C ASP A 66 2.82 -7.08 15.11
N VAL A 67 4.13 -7.35 15.06
CA VAL A 67 4.73 -8.57 15.62
C VAL A 67 5.10 -8.31 17.09
N PRO A 68 4.74 -9.18 18.04
CA PRO A 68 5.13 -9.05 19.46
C PRO A 68 6.64 -9.04 19.69
#